data_AF-A0A847VDR1-F1
#
_entry.id   AF-A0A847VDR1-F1
#
_cell.length_a   1.000
_cell.length_b   1.000
_cell.length_c   1.000
_cell.angle_alpha   90.00
_cell.angle_beta   90.00
_cell.angle_gamma   90.00
#
_symmetry.space_group_name_H-M   'P 1'
#
loop_
_entity.id
_entity.type
_entity.pdbx_description
1 polymer ?
#
loop_
_entity_poly.entity_id
_entity_poly.type
_entity_poly.pdbx_seq_one_letter_code
_entity_poly.pdbx_strand_id
1 'polypeptide(L)'
;MSQKNTVQKYILFFLSFLFCSVLFFHFNLPVYSNTVDYLEGKVDKTKEEIEKQKTFLNQIEEKIKEIGGSNYSLSQQLSLLNEEIDNLKEEIEQSNAEIEQKLNEIEEKEKVLEQKREFLNEVSGELYMKSRYSSSHLFFSLSNLNQVLQSMFVRRTAISILREDIEEVNGQYMTLLDVRSSLEEEKLKLDTQKKDLDASYDLLAKEKQRVQAELNVQLTTKSMVNRTINGLSTQLSDLQYQLIIARQGGTYVNPASVPTSSSDPNLSLAGFNSNAPAGSFGVFSIGAYTHRNGMSQWGARARANAGQTYQQILNAYYPGKIFRADTVVINGVVENITVKMPTTTYGKLNLEDDYLLRLNEVPESWPMEVLKAQAIAARTYAINYTQNGRKAICTTESCQVVGTTKKGGAWKTAVEATRGVILTDGGGNPFSTQYAAVHGGWGNHVKWDTTD
;
A
#
# COMPACT_ATOMS: atom_id res chain seq x y z
N MET A 1 82.54 -4.40 24.44
CA MET A 1 81.50 -3.49 23.92
C MET A 1 80.56 -4.16 22.91
N SER A 2 80.21 -5.47 23.03
CA SER A 2 79.58 -6.23 21.92
C SER A 2 78.50 -7.24 22.33
N GLN A 3 77.76 -7.00 23.42
CA GLN A 3 76.60 -7.86 23.78
C GLN A 3 75.29 -7.09 23.95
N LYS A 4 75.32 -5.82 24.36
CA LYS A 4 74.11 -5.00 24.50
C LYS A 4 73.43 -4.67 23.15
N ASN A 5 74.20 -4.47 22.08
CA ASN A 5 73.64 -4.17 20.75
C ASN A 5 72.98 -5.38 20.07
N THR A 6 73.35 -6.60 20.47
CA THR A 6 72.79 -7.83 19.89
C THR A 6 71.41 -8.11 20.45
N VAL A 7 71.22 -7.96 21.77
CA VAL A 7 69.92 -8.13 22.44
C VAL A 7 68.90 -7.10 21.94
N GLN A 8 69.32 -5.85 21.75
CA GLN A 8 68.43 -4.79 21.25
C GLN A 8 67.94 -5.06 19.82
N LYS A 9 68.82 -5.62 18.96
CA LYS A 9 68.45 -6.04 17.60
C LYS A 9 67.47 -7.21 17.60
N TYR A 10 67.63 -8.20 18.47
CA TYR A 10 66.69 -9.32 18.58
C TYR A 10 65.32 -8.88 19.11
N ILE A 11 65.27 -7.93 20.05
CA ILE A 11 64.01 -7.36 20.55
C ILE A 11 63.28 -6.58 19.44
N LEU A 12 64.01 -5.77 18.66
CA LEU A 12 63.45 -5.06 17.50
C LEU A 12 62.94 -6.02 16.42
N PHE A 13 63.68 -7.10 16.14
CA PHE A 13 63.26 -8.11 15.18
C PHE A 13 62.03 -8.89 15.66
N PHE A 14 61.96 -9.21 16.96
CA PHE A 14 60.82 -9.87 17.57
C PHE A 14 59.57 -8.96 17.59
N LEU A 15 59.73 -7.68 17.93
CA LEU A 15 58.64 -6.69 17.86
C LEU A 15 58.16 -6.47 16.42
N SER A 16 59.07 -6.43 15.45
CA SER A 16 58.72 -6.34 14.03
C SER A 16 58.00 -7.60 13.54
N PHE A 17 58.43 -8.79 13.98
CA PHE A 17 57.77 -10.04 13.64
C PHE A 17 56.38 -10.15 14.28
N LEU A 18 56.23 -9.72 15.54
CA LEU A 18 54.96 -9.64 16.25
C LEU A 18 54.01 -8.64 15.56
N PHE A 19 54.52 -7.47 15.18
CA PHE A 19 53.75 -6.46 14.45
C PHE A 19 53.32 -6.95 13.07
N CYS A 20 54.21 -7.62 12.34
CA CYS A 20 53.89 -8.26 11.06
C CYS A 20 52.91 -9.42 11.22
N SER A 21 52.98 -10.22 12.30
CA SER A 21 52.02 -11.31 12.52
C SER A 21 50.65 -10.78 12.91
N VAL A 22 50.57 -9.74 13.75
CA VAL A 22 49.31 -9.05 14.09
C VAL A 22 48.68 -8.43 12.84
N LEU A 23 49.48 -7.81 11.96
CA LEU A 23 48.99 -7.33 10.66
C LEU A 23 48.52 -8.50 9.77
N PHE A 24 49.27 -9.60 9.68
CA PHE A 24 48.87 -10.78 8.90
C PHE A 24 47.57 -11.41 9.41
N PHE A 25 47.34 -11.43 10.72
CA PHE A 25 46.09 -11.92 11.31
C PHE A 25 44.92 -10.94 11.14
N HIS A 26 45.17 -9.62 11.10
CA HIS A 26 44.13 -8.62 10.82
C HIS A 26 43.73 -8.55 9.33
N PHE A 27 44.61 -8.94 8.40
CA PHE A 27 44.27 -9.03 6.97
C PHE A 27 43.61 -10.35 6.55
N ASN A 28 43.54 -11.35 7.45
CA ASN A 28 42.93 -12.66 7.19
C ASN A 28 41.64 -12.91 8.00
N LEU A 29 41.03 -11.88 8.58
CA LEU A 29 39.65 -12.02 9.01
C LEU A 29 38.77 -12.06 7.76
N PRO A 30 38.03 -13.15 7.48
CA PRO A 30 36.99 -13.11 6.47
C PRO A 30 35.99 -12.03 6.92
N VAL A 31 35.91 -10.94 6.16
CA VAL A 31 34.76 -10.04 6.22
C VAL A 31 33.59 -10.87 5.73
N TYR A 32 32.82 -11.44 6.67
CA TYR A 32 31.59 -12.12 6.32
C TYR A 32 30.69 -11.12 5.60
N SER A 33 30.30 -11.48 4.38
CA SER A 33 29.31 -10.80 3.55
C SER A 33 27.94 -10.88 4.23
N ASN A 34 27.74 -10.16 5.33
CA ASN A 34 26.45 -10.05 6.01
C ASN A 34 25.44 -9.17 5.23
N THR A 35 25.68 -8.85 3.96
CA THR A 35 24.81 -7.98 3.16
C THR A 35 23.49 -8.65 2.82
N VAL A 36 23.49 -9.94 2.48
CA VAL A 36 22.30 -10.69 2.06
C VAL A 36 21.36 -10.92 3.25
N ASP A 37 21.85 -11.54 4.33
CA ASP A 37 21.05 -11.80 5.54
C ASP A 37 20.50 -10.51 6.17
N TYR A 38 21.27 -9.42 6.12
CA TYR A 38 20.81 -8.10 6.58
C TYR A 38 19.69 -7.53 5.71
N LEU A 39 19.80 -7.65 4.37
CA LEU A 39 18.77 -7.21 3.44
C LEU A 39 17.51 -8.07 3.57
N GLU A 40 17.64 -9.38 3.76
CA GLU A 40 16.52 -10.30 4.04
C GLU A 40 15.79 -9.90 5.32
N GLY A 41 16.53 -9.70 6.42
CA GLY A 41 15.94 -9.24 7.68
C GLY A 41 15.23 -7.89 7.57
N LYS A 42 15.71 -6.98 6.71
CA LYS A 42 15.01 -5.71 6.41
C LYS A 42 13.75 -5.93 5.57
N VAL A 43 13.83 -6.75 4.53
CA VAL A 43 12.67 -7.11 3.68
C VAL A 43 11.55 -7.68 4.54
N ASP A 44 11.86 -8.60 5.45
CA ASP A 44 10.84 -9.23 6.30
C ASP A 44 10.23 -8.26 7.31
N LYS A 45 11.04 -7.41 7.95
CA LYS A 45 10.53 -6.35 8.83
C LYS A 45 9.63 -5.35 8.09
N THR A 46 10.02 -4.92 6.89
CA THR A 46 9.22 -4.00 6.08
C THR A 46 7.91 -4.66 5.63
N LYS A 47 7.91 -5.95 5.28
CA LYS A 47 6.68 -6.70 5.01
C LYS A 47 5.77 -6.77 6.23
N GLU A 48 6.30 -7.09 7.40
CA GLU A 48 5.53 -7.15 8.64
C GLU A 48 4.87 -5.79 8.97
N GLU A 49 5.62 -4.70 8.80
CA GLU A 49 5.09 -3.34 9.00
C GLU A 49 3.97 -3.01 8.00
N ILE A 50 4.11 -3.40 6.72
CA ILE A 50 3.04 -3.23 5.73
C ILE A 50 1.78 -3.98 6.14
N GLU A 51 1.89 -5.22 6.62
CA GLU A 51 0.73 -6.02 7.06
C GLU A 51 0.06 -5.44 8.31
N LYS A 52 0.84 -4.88 9.25
CA LYS A 52 0.30 -4.13 10.39
C LYS A 52 -0.50 -2.91 9.92
N GLN A 53 0.06 -2.12 8.99
CA GLN A 53 -0.60 -0.95 8.45
C GLN A 53 -1.87 -1.30 7.66
N LYS A 54 -1.89 -2.41 6.91
CA LYS A 54 -3.11 -2.92 6.24
C LYS A 54 -4.18 -3.36 7.24
N THR A 55 -3.79 -4.03 8.31
CA THR A 55 -4.73 -4.43 9.37
C THR A 55 -5.35 -3.21 10.03
N PHE A 56 -4.53 -2.20 10.33
CA PHE A 56 -5.00 -0.92 10.86
C PHE A 56 -5.90 -0.16 9.87
N LEU A 57 -5.57 -0.20 8.58
CA LEU A 57 -6.41 0.38 7.52
C LEU A 57 -7.80 -0.26 7.49
N ASN A 58 -7.89 -1.59 7.57
CA ASN A 58 -9.17 -2.30 7.62
C ASN A 58 -10.02 -1.85 8.83
N GLN A 59 -9.42 -1.70 10.01
CA GLN A 59 -10.11 -1.19 11.20
C GLN A 59 -10.63 0.24 11.00
N ILE A 60 -9.87 1.10 10.32
CA ILE A 60 -10.32 2.46 9.97
C ILE A 60 -11.49 2.39 8.99
N GLU A 61 -11.46 1.51 8.00
CA GLU A 61 -12.54 1.35 7.03
C GLU A 61 -13.84 0.84 7.68
N GLU A 62 -13.75 -0.08 8.63
CA GLU A 62 -14.89 -0.52 9.43
C GLU A 62 -15.47 0.63 10.25
N LYS A 63 -14.63 1.41 10.94
CA LYS A 63 -15.07 2.59 11.69
C LYS A 63 -15.71 3.65 10.80
N ILE A 64 -15.16 3.90 9.60
CA ILE A 64 -15.75 4.82 8.62
C ILE A 64 -17.14 4.34 8.20
N LYS A 65 -17.31 3.04 7.98
CA LYS A 65 -18.61 2.45 7.61
C LYS A 65 -19.64 2.62 8.72
N GLU A 66 -19.23 2.34 9.96
CA GLU A 66 -20.08 2.51 11.15
C GLU A 66 -20.49 3.98 11.36
N ILE A 67 -19.51 4.89 11.40
CA ILE A 67 -19.74 6.34 11.57
C ILE A 67 -20.57 6.89 10.40
N GLY A 68 -20.25 6.49 9.17
CA GLY A 68 -20.97 6.92 7.97
C GLY A 68 -22.44 6.47 7.97
N GLY A 69 -22.72 5.25 8.40
CA GLY A 69 -24.08 4.74 8.57
C GLY A 69 -24.86 5.53 9.64
N SER A 70 -24.25 5.75 10.80
CA SER A 70 -24.84 6.56 11.88
C SER A 70 -25.09 8.00 11.47
N ASN A 71 -24.16 8.63 10.75
CA ASN A 71 -24.30 10.00 10.23
C ASN A 71 -25.45 10.12 9.22
N TYR A 72 -25.60 9.13 8.33
CA TYR A 72 -26.72 9.08 7.39
C TYR A 72 -28.06 8.98 8.13
N SER A 73 -28.18 8.04 9.08
CA SER A 73 -29.38 7.88 9.90
C SER A 73 -29.73 9.18 10.65
N LEU A 74 -28.73 9.81 11.28
CA LEU A 74 -28.92 11.06 12.02
C LEU A 74 -29.34 12.21 11.08
N SER A 75 -28.79 12.26 9.86
CA SER A 75 -29.20 13.25 8.87
C SER A 75 -30.63 13.05 8.38
N GLN A 76 -31.09 11.80 8.23
CA GLN A 76 -32.46 11.49 7.85
C GLN A 76 -33.44 11.83 8.98
N GLN A 77 -33.09 11.47 10.22
CA GLN A 77 -33.87 11.86 11.41
C GLN A 77 -33.99 13.37 11.54
N LEU A 78 -32.91 14.12 11.38
CA LEU A 78 -32.93 15.59 11.41
C LEU A 78 -33.78 16.18 10.28
N SER A 79 -33.77 15.60 9.08
CA SER A 79 -34.61 16.08 7.97
C SER A 79 -36.10 15.91 8.27
N LEU A 80 -36.50 14.76 8.81
CA LEU A 80 -37.88 14.48 9.17
C LEU A 80 -38.33 15.34 10.36
N LEU A 81 -37.49 15.41 11.39
CA LEU A 81 -37.75 16.23 12.57
C LEU A 81 -37.85 17.72 12.23
N ASN A 82 -37.06 18.24 11.29
CA ASN A 82 -37.11 19.67 10.97
C ASN A 82 -38.48 20.07 10.40
N GLU A 83 -39.04 19.26 9.50
CA GLU A 83 -40.38 19.49 8.95
C GLU A 83 -41.48 19.36 10.02
N GLU A 84 -41.40 18.33 10.88
CA GLU A 84 -42.35 18.16 12.00
C GLU A 84 -42.24 19.29 13.03
N ILE A 85 -41.04 19.75 13.35
CA ILE A 85 -40.78 20.84 14.29
C ILE A 85 -41.31 22.17 13.76
N ASP A 86 -41.09 22.45 12.48
CA ASP A 86 -41.57 23.68 11.86
C ASP A 86 -43.10 23.72 11.86
N ASN A 87 -43.76 22.60 11.50
CA ASN A 87 -45.22 22.48 11.59
C ASN A 87 -45.74 22.66 13.02
N LEU A 88 -45.14 21.98 14.00
CA LEU A 88 -45.53 22.09 15.42
C LEU A 88 -45.33 23.51 15.95
N LYS A 89 -44.27 24.21 15.53
CA LYS A 89 -44.05 25.62 15.91
C LYS A 89 -45.11 26.53 15.33
N GLU A 90 -45.51 26.33 14.07
CA GLU A 90 -46.60 27.08 13.47
C GLU A 90 -47.93 26.82 14.19
N GLU A 91 -48.24 25.58 14.54
CA GLU A 91 -49.44 25.22 15.32
C GLU A 91 -49.44 25.86 16.72
N ILE A 92 -48.29 25.86 17.40
CA ILE A 92 -48.12 26.51 18.71
C ILE A 92 -48.31 28.03 18.60
N GLU A 93 -47.71 28.67 17.59
CA GLU A 93 -47.87 30.11 17.35
C GLU A 93 -49.32 30.49 17.06
N GLN A 94 -50.01 29.69 16.24
CA GLN A 94 -51.43 29.90 15.97
C GLN A 94 -52.26 29.75 17.26
N SER A 95 -52.00 28.71 18.05
CA SER A 95 -52.71 28.47 19.31
C SER A 95 -52.47 29.61 20.31
N ASN A 96 -51.22 30.09 20.43
CA ASN A 96 -50.87 31.24 21.26
C ASN A 96 -51.59 32.52 20.82
N ALA A 97 -51.69 32.77 19.51
CA ALA A 97 -52.42 33.91 18.97
C ALA A 97 -53.93 33.83 19.27
N GLU A 98 -54.53 32.63 19.14
CA GLU A 98 -55.94 32.39 19.49
C GLU A 98 -56.20 32.57 21.00
N ILE A 99 -55.29 32.09 21.86
CA ILE A 99 -55.35 32.31 23.31
C ILE A 99 -55.27 33.79 23.63
N GLU A 100 -54.34 34.52 23.00
CA GLU A 100 -54.17 35.96 23.23
C GLU A 100 -55.40 36.76 22.80
N GLN A 101 -56.03 36.40 21.68
CA GLN A 101 -57.32 36.96 21.29
C GLN A 101 -58.40 36.70 22.36
N LYS A 102 -58.52 35.46 22.85
CA LYS A 102 -59.49 35.11 23.90
C LYS A 102 -59.24 35.85 25.20
N LEU A 103 -57.98 36.03 25.61
CA LEU A 103 -57.62 36.81 26.79
C LEU A 103 -58.05 38.27 26.65
N ASN A 104 -57.85 38.88 25.48
CA ASN A 104 -58.32 40.24 25.20
C ASN A 104 -59.86 40.34 25.24
N GLU A 105 -60.58 39.35 24.70
CA GLU A 105 -62.04 39.29 24.77
C GLU A 105 -62.56 39.12 26.22
N ILE A 106 -61.84 38.36 27.04
CA ILE A 106 -62.12 38.19 28.48
C ILE A 106 -61.89 39.51 29.21
N GLU A 107 -60.79 40.22 28.94
CA GLU A 107 -60.49 41.51 29.56
C GLU A 107 -61.59 42.55 29.29
N GLU A 108 -62.07 42.62 28.04
CA GLU A 108 -63.19 43.51 27.69
C GLU A 108 -64.50 43.11 28.38
N LYS A 109 -64.78 41.81 28.53
CA LYS A 109 -65.94 41.32 29.30
C LYS A 109 -65.80 41.63 30.80
N GLU A 110 -64.62 41.47 31.37
CA GLU A 110 -64.33 41.82 32.77
C GLU A 110 -64.60 43.30 33.02
N LYS A 111 -64.18 44.21 32.12
CA LYS A 111 -64.48 45.64 32.21
C LYS A 111 -65.98 45.93 32.22
N VAL A 112 -66.76 45.27 31.36
CA VAL A 112 -68.22 45.43 31.30
C VAL A 112 -68.90 44.90 32.58
N LEU A 113 -68.46 43.75 33.08
CA LEU A 113 -68.99 43.19 34.33
C LEU A 113 -68.65 44.07 35.54
N GLU A 114 -67.46 44.66 35.56
CA GLU A 114 -67.05 45.59 36.60
C GLU A 114 -67.94 46.85 36.60
N GLN A 115 -68.20 47.44 35.44
CA GLN A 115 -69.15 48.57 35.32
C GLN A 115 -70.56 48.20 35.81
N LYS A 116 -71.05 47.00 35.45
CA LYS A 116 -72.34 46.50 35.97
C LYS A 116 -72.32 46.34 37.48
N ARG A 117 -71.23 45.81 38.05
CA ARG A 117 -71.05 45.64 39.49
C ARG A 117 -71.06 46.99 40.21
N GLU A 118 -70.34 47.98 39.71
CA GLU A 118 -70.33 49.35 40.25
C GLU A 118 -71.73 49.97 40.22
N PHE A 119 -72.45 49.86 39.10
CA PHE A 119 -73.83 50.33 38.97
C PHE A 119 -74.77 49.64 39.97
N LEU A 120 -74.69 48.31 40.10
CA LEU A 120 -75.49 47.54 41.06
C LEU A 120 -75.17 47.94 42.51
N ASN A 121 -73.89 48.22 42.83
CA ASN A 121 -73.47 48.71 44.14
C ASN A 121 -74.03 50.10 44.44
N GLU A 122 -74.04 51.01 43.48
CA GLU A 122 -74.61 52.35 43.61
C GLU A 122 -76.13 52.28 43.85
N VAL A 123 -76.85 51.52 43.03
CA VAL A 123 -78.31 51.32 43.17
C VAL A 123 -78.65 50.65 44.51
N SER A 124 -77.88 49.64 44.92
CA SER A 124 -78.04 48.97 46.22
C SER A 124 -77.81 49.94 47.38
N GLY A 125 -76.76 50.76 47.31
CA GLY A 125 -76.45 51.80 48.29
C GLY A 125 -77.56 52.85 48.41
N GLU A 126 -78.08 53.32 47.28
CA GLU A 126 -79.22 54.24 47.26
C GLU A 126 -80.48 53.64 47.87
N LEU A 127 -80.82 52.40 47.51
CA LEU A 127 -81.99 51.70 48.05
C LEU A 127 -81.84 51.45 49.56
N TYR A 128 -80.63 51.13 50.03
CA TYR A 128 -80.31 51.00 51.45
C TYR A 128 -80.50 52.33 52.20
N MET A 129 -80.00 53.44 51.65
CA MET A 129 -80.21 54.78 52.22
C MET A 129 -81.71 55.13 52.25
N LYS A 130 -82.42 54.99 51.13
CA LYS A 130 -83.86 55.26 51.02
C LYS A 130 -84.69 54.38 51.98
N SER A 131 -84.28 53.13 52.21
CA SER A 131 -84.89 52.22 53.20
C SER A 131 -84.73 52.75 54.64
N ARG A 132 -83.52 53.16 55.02
CA ARG A 132 -83.21 53.65 56.37
C ARG A 132 -83.95 54.95 56.71
N TYR A 133 -83.98 55.92 55.78
CA TYR A 133 -84.56 57.25 56.00
C TYR A 133 -86.08 57.34 55.75
N SER A 134 -86.71 56.34 55.10
CA SER A 134 -88.16 56.30 54.84
C SER A 134 -88.99 55.79 56.03
N SER A 135 -88.36 55.20 57.05
CA SER A 135 -89.04 54.53 58.18
C SER A 135 -89.78 55.50 59.11
N SER A 136 -89.33 56.74 59.24
CA SER A 136 -90.01 57.78 60.02
C SER A 136 -91.28 58.35 59.35
N HIS A 137 -91.39 58.24 58.02
CA HIS A 137 -92.60 58.63 57.26
C HIS A 137 -93.68 57.53 57.19
N LEU A 138 -93.31 56.29 57.53
CA LEU A 138 -94.17 55.10 57.44
C LEU A 138 -95.19 55.02 58.59
N PHE A 139 -94.87 55.59 59.75
CA PHE A 139 -95.73 55.55 60.95
C PHE A 139 -96.80 56.66 61.00
N PHE A 140 -96.68 57.73 60.19
CA PHE A 140 -97.55 58.92 60.28
C PHE A 140 -98.50 59.11 59.07
N SER A 141 -98.58 58.17 58.14
CA SER A 141 -99.42 58.25 56.93
C SER A 141 -100.49 57.14 56.91
N LEU A 142 -101.57 57.32 57.70
CA LEU A 142 -102.66 56.33 57.83
C LEU A 142 -103.75 56.44 56.73
N SER A 143 -103.64 57.40 55.80
CA SER A 143 -104.69 57.66 54.80
C SER A 143 -104.48 56.97 53.43
N ASN A 144 -103.37 56.25 53.21
CA ASN A 144 -103.06 55.60 51.92
C ASN A 144 -102.34 54.24 52.05
N LEU A 145 -102.89 53.32 52.85
CA LEU A 145 -102.35 51.96 53.09
C LEU A 145 -101.97 51.21 51.79
N ASN A 146 -102.77 51.37 50.72
CA ASN A 146 -102.49 50.74 49.41
C ASN A 146 -101.19 51.25 48.77
N GLN A 147 -100.88 52.55 48.83
CA GLN A 147 -99.62 53.09 48.29
C GLN A 147 -98.41 52.59 49.09
N VAL A 148 -98.57 52.45 50.42
CA VAL A 148 -97.52 51.91 51.28
C VAL A 148 -97.24 50.45 50.95
N LEU A 149 -98.28 49.61 50.86
CA LEU A 149 -98.15 48.20 50.47
C LEU A 149 -97.57 48.03 49.05
N GLN A 150 -98.02 48.84 48.09
CA GLN A 150 -97.48 48.85 46.73
C GLN A 150 -95.99 49.25 46.71
N SER A 151 -95.60 50.26 47.50
CA SER A 151 -94.20 50.68 47.61
C SER A 151 -93.31 49.62 48.28
N MET A 152 -93.82 48.90 49.29
CA MET A 152 -93.11 47.77 49.89
C MET A 152 -92.96 46.60 48.90
N PHE A 153 -93.99 46.31 48.13
CA PHE A 153 -93.96 45.24 47.13
C PHE A 153 -92.96 45.55 46.00
N VAL A 154 -92.96 46.78 45.48
CA VAL A 154 -91.99 47.24 44.48
C VAL A 154 -90.56 47.17 45.03
N ARG A 155 -90.33 47.60 46.28
CA ARG A 155 -89.00 47.52 46.92
C ARG A 155 -88.54 46.09 47.13
N ARG A 156 -89.41 45.21 47.63
CA ARG A 156 -89.09 43.79 47.83
C ARG A 156 -88.75 43.11 46.50
N THR A 157 -89.49 43.43 45.44
CA THR A 157 -89.23 42.92 44.09
C THR A 157 -87.92 43.46 43.53
N ALA A 158 -87.65 44.76 43.67
CA ALA A 158 -86.40 45.38 43.24
C ALA A 158 -85.16 44.81 43.96
N ILE A 159 -85.25 44.56 45.28
CA ILE A 159 -84.17 43.92 46.05
C ILE A 159 -83.97 42.46 45.60
N SER A 160 -85.05 41.74 45.30
CA SER A 160 -84.97 40.36 44.80
C SER A 160 -84.26 40.32 43.45
N ILE A 161 -84.66 41.19 42.51
CA ILE A 161 -84.05 41.30 41.18
C ILE A 161 -82.56 41.68 41.31
N LEU A 162 -82.24 42.70 42.11
CA LEU A 162 -80.84 43.11 42.33
C LEU A 162 -79.98 41.99 42.92
N ARG A 163 -80.54 41.20 43.84
CA ARG A 163 -79.81 40.07 44.43
C ARG A 163 -79.53 38.99 43.37
N GLU A 164 -80.51 38.69 42.52
CA GLU A 164 -80.38 37.76 41.41
C GLU A 164 -79.31 38.26 40.41
N ASP A 165 -79.38 39.53 40.02
CA ASP A 165 -78.39 40.17 39.14
C ASP A 165 -76.96 40.15 39.74
N ILE A 166 -76.83 40.40 41.05
CA ILE A 166 -75.53 40.34 41.77
C ILE A 166 -74.98 38.90 41.80
N GLU A 167 -75.83 37.92 42.08
CA GLU A 167 -75.45 36.50 42.08
C GLU A 167 -75.02 36.06 40.66
N GLU A 168 -75.74 36.49 39.61
CA GLU A 168 -75.40 36.22 38.21
C GLU A 168 -74.06 36.87 37.81
N VAL A 169 -73.87 38.17 38.07
CA VAL A 169 -72.64 38.90 37.73
C VAL A 169 -71.43 38.31 38.45
N ASN A 170 -71.56 37.97 39.74
CA ASN A 170 -70.48 37.33 40.48
C ASN A 170 -70.17 35.93 39.93
N GLY A 171 -71.19 35.15 39.56
CA GLY A 171 -70.99 33.85 38.91
C GLY A 171 -70.22 33.97 37.59
N GLN A 172 -70.64 34.89 36.72
CA GLN A 172 -69.96 35.17 35.44
C GLN A 172 -68.52 35.62 35.65
N TYR A 173 -68.25 36.51 36.60
CA TYR A 173 -66.90 36.97 36.93
C TYR A 173 -65.99 35.84 37.41
N MET A 174 -66.48 34.97 38.30
CA MET A 174 -65.72 33.81 38.77
C MET A 174 -65.41 32.83 37.64
N THR A 175 -66.36 32.59 36.72
CA THR A 175 -66.09 31.73 35.55
C THR A 175 -65.07 32.33 34.60
N LEU A 176 -65.09 33.65 34.39
CA LEU A 176 -64.12 34.34 33.54
C LEU A 176 -62.71 34.28 34.14
N LEU A 177 -62.57 34.48 35.45
CA LEU A 177 -61.30 34.34 36.15
C LEU A 177 -60.69 32.94 36.01
N ASP A 178 -61.50 31.90 36.15
CA ASP A 178 -61.04 30.50 36.03
C ASP A 178 -60.59 30.17 34.60
N VAL A 179 -61.35 30.62 33.60
CA VAL A 179 -61.00 30.47 32.18
C VAL A 179 -59.73 31.25 31.85
N ARG A 180 -59.59 32.49 32.35
CA ARG A 180 -58.39 33.32 32.14
C ARG A 180 -57.15 32.64 32.71
N SER A 181 -57.22 32.17 33.95
CA SER A 181 -56.12 31.45 34.59
C SER A 181 -55.74 30.19 33.82
N SER A 182 -56.73 29.43 33.33
CA SER A 182 -56.48 28.22 32.55
C SER A 182 -55.78 28.51 31.22
N LEU A 183 -56.21 29.57 30.52
CA LEU A 183 -55.61 30.03 29.26
C LEU A 183 -54.18 30.57 29.46
N GLU A 184 -53.92 31.31 30.53
CA GLU A 184 -52.57 31.77 30.89
C GLU A 184 -51.63 30.60 31.19
N GLU A 185 -52.11 29.56 31.88
CA GLU A 185 -51.34 28.34 32.15
C GLU A 185 -51.06 27.55 30.86
N GLU A 186 -52.05 27.45 29.96
CA GLU A 186 -51.90 26.80 28.66
C GLU A 186 -50.85 27.50 27.78
N LYS A 187 -50.90 28.84 27.71
CA LYS A 187 -49.90 29.65 27.00
C LYS A 187 -48.48 29.41 27.52
N LEU A 188 -48.32 29.38 28.86
CA LEU A 188 -47.02 29.12 29.48
C LEU A 188 -46.48 27.72 29.12
N LYS A 189 -47.36 26.71 29.07
CA LYS A 189 -46.99 25.33 28.68
C LYS A 189 -46.55 25.26 27.22
N LEU A 190 -47.28 25.89 26.32
CA LEU A 190 -46.95 25.97 24.89
C LEU A 190 -45.60 26.65 24.65
N ASP A 191 -45.35 27.79 25.32
CA ASP A 191 -44.06 28.49 25.23
C ASP A 191 -42.89 27.63 25.75
N THR A 192 -43.13 26.86 26.82
CA THR A 192 -42.14 25.93 27.37
C THR A 192 -41.86 24.78 26.40
N GLN A 193 -42.90 24.16 25.83
CA GLN A 193 -42.76 23.10 24.85
C GLN A 193 -41.98 23.56 23.62
N LYS A 194 -42.25 24.76 23.11
CA LYS A 194 -41.52 25.36 21.99
C LYS A 194 -40.03 25.47 22.30
N LYS A 195 -39.69 25.97 23.49
CA LYS A 195 -38.30 26.12 23.94
C LYS A 195 -37.58 24.78 24.10
N ASP A 196 -38.26 23.77 24.64
CA ASP A 196 -37.70 22.43 24.80
C ASP A 196 -37.47 21.74 23.45
N LEU A 197 -38.34 22.00 22.47
CA LEU A 197 -38.20 21.53 21.09
C LEU A 197 -36.96 22.13 20.41
N ASP A 198 -36.78 23.45 20.54
CA ASP A 198 -35.60 24.16 20.02
C ASP A 198 -34.30 23.63 20.65
N ALA A 199 -34.29 23.44 21.97
CA ALA A 199 -33.12 22.92 22.68
C ALA A 199 -32.77 21.49 22.22
N SER A 200 -33.78 20.64 22.00
CA SER A 200 -33.59 19.26 21.54
C SER A 200 -33.03 19.21 20.11
N TYR A 201 -33.53 20.08 19.23
CA TYR A 201 -33.02 20.20 17.86
C TYR A 201 -31.56 20.67 17.84
N ASP A 202 -31.23 21.68 18.65
CA ASP A 202 -29.87 22.21 18.76
C ASP A 202 -28.86 21.14 19.22
N LEU A 203 -29.26 20.27 20.15
CA LEU A 203 -28.43 19.15 20.62
C LEU A 203 -28.17 18.13 19.50
N LEU A 204 -29.20 17.75 18.75
CA LEU A 204 -29.08 16.82 17.62
C LEU A 204 -28.22 17.41 16.49
N ALA A 205 -28.37 18.71 16.20
CA ALA A 205 -27.56 19.41 15.21
C ALA A 205 -26.08 19.45 15.60
N LYS A 206 -25.77 19.70 16.88
CA LYS A 206 -24.39 19.64 17.41
C LYS A 206 -23.81 18.24 17.33
N GLU A 207 -24.59 17.21 17.68
CA GLU A 207 -24.15 15.83 17.59
C GLU A 207 -23.84 15.42 16.15
N LYS A 208 -24.66 15.86 15.17
CA LYS A 208 -24.36 15.66 13.74
C LYS A 208 -23.05 16.31 13.34
N GLN A 209 -22.81 17.55 13.76
CA GLN A 209 -21.55 18.23 13.46
C GLN A 209 -20.35 17.48 14.06
N ARG A 210 -20.48 16.96 15.29
CA ARG A 210 -19.46 16.15 15.96
C ARG A 210 -19.15 14.87 15.18
N VAL A 211 -20.19 14.12 14.81
CA VAL A 211 -20.07 12.86 14.06
C VAL A 211 -19.47 13.11 12.67
N GLN A 212 -19.87 14.20 12.00
CA GLN A 212 -19.30 14.59 10.70
C GLN A 212 -17.82 14.98 10.81
N ALA A 213 -17.43 15.69 11.87
CA ALA A 213 -16.03 16.01 12.13
C ALA A 213 -15.20 14.75 12.39
N GLU A 214 -15.73 13.82 13.19
CA GLU A 214 -15.10 12.52 13.46
C GLU A 214 -14.90 11.70 12.17
N LEU A 215 -15.92 11.65 11.30
CA LEU A 215 -15.84 11.01 9.98
C LEU A 215 -14.72 11.60 9.12
N ASN A 216 -14.60 12.92 9.07
CA ASN A 216 -13.56 13.61 8.29
C ASN A 216 -12.15 13.31 8.82
N VAL A 217 -12.00 13.20 10.14
CA VAL A 217 -10.73 12.78 10.78
C VAL A 217 -10.38 11.36 10.34
N GLN A 218 -11.33 10.42 10.37
CA GLN A 218 -11.07 9.04 9.94
C GLN A 218 -10.70 8.94 8.45
N LEU A 219 -11.38 9.70 7.58
CA LEU A 219 -11.04 9.77 6.15
C LEU A 219 -9.63 10.31 5.91
N THR A 220 -9.23 11.32 6.68
CA THR A 220 -7.87 11.88 6.63
C THR A 220 -6.85 10.84 7.07
N THR A 221 -7.09 10.16 8.19
CA THR A 221 -6.24 9.07 8.70
C THR A 221 -6.10 7.93 7.69
N LYS A 222 -7.20 7.50 7.06
CA LYS A 222 -7.19 6.52 5.97
C LYS A 222 -6.24 6.94 4.84
N SER A 223 -6.33 8.20 4.40
CA SER A 223 -5.47 8.72 3.33
C SER A 223 -3.98 8.71 3.73
N MET A 224 -3.66 9.03 4.99
CA MET A 224 -2.29 9.02 5.50
C MET A 224 -1.73 7.60 5.57
N VAL A 225 -2.50 6.65 6.11
CA VAL A 225 -2.09 5.24 6.19
C VAL A 225 -1.84 4.67 4.80
N ASN A 226 -2.70 4.97 3.82
CA ASN A 226 -2.47 4.57 2.42
C ASN A 226 -1.16 5.13 1.84
N ARG A 227 -0.81 6.39 2.14
CA ARG A 227 0.49 6.96 1.73
C ARG A 227 1.65 6.24 2.39
N THR A 228 1.54 5.89 3.67
CA THR A 228 2.56 5.12 4.40
C THR A 228 2.74 3.74 3.78
N ILE A 229 1.65 3.02 3.49
CA ILE A 229 1.70 1.71 2.82
C ILE A 229 2.38 1.81 1.46
N ASN A 230 2.05 2.83 0.66
CA ASN A 230 2.70 3.04 -0.64
C ASN A 230 4.19 3.32 -0.49
N GLY A 231 4.58 4.17 0.47
CA GLY A 231 5.98 4.46 0.76
C GLY A 231 6.77 3.23 1.19
N LEU A 232 6.23 2.42 2.11
CA LEU A 232 6.81 1.16 2.54
C LEU A 232 6.89 0.13 1.40
N SER A 233 5.89 0.10 0.52
CA SER A 233 5.87 -0.80 -0.65
C SER A 233 6.97 -0.46 -1.65
N THR A 234 7.21 0.84 -1.89
CA THR A 234 8.35 1.30 -2.71
C THR A 234 9.68 0.90 -2.06
N GLN A 235 9.83 1.13 -0.75
CA GLN A 235 11.04 0.72 -0.02
C GLN A 235 11.26 -0.81 -0.07
N LEU A 236 10.18 -1.59 0.04
CA LEU A 236 10.24 -3.05 -0.08
C LEU A 236 10.73 -3.46 -1.47
N SER A 237 10.21 -2.85 -2.54
CA SER A 237 10.66 -3.10 -3.91
C SER A 237 12.14 -2.79 -4.09
N ASP A 238 12.60 -1.65 -3.56
CA ASP A 238 14.02 -1.27 -3.61
C ASP A 238 14.91 -2.25 -2.84
N LEU A 239 14.49 -2.67 -1.63
CA LEU A 239 15.20 -3.66 -0.84
C LEU A 239 15.26 -5.03 -1.52
N GLN A 240 14.17 -5.45 -2.15
CA GLN A 240 14.12 -6.69 -2.94
C GLN A 240 15.04 -6.63 -4.16
N TYR A 241 15.07 -5.48 -4.84
CA TYR A 241 16.00 -5.25 -5.95
C TYR A 241 17.46 -5.29 -5.50
N GLN A 242 17.79 -4.64 -4.38
CA GLN A 242 19.12 -4.71 -3.77
C GLN A 242 19.49 -6.14 -3.35
N LEU A 243 18.54 -6.91 -2.82
CA LEU A 243 18.73 -8.31 -2.45
C LEU A 243 19.03 -9.17 -3.69
N ILE A 244 18.32 -8.95 -4.80
CA ILE A 244 18.60 -9.63 -6.09
C ILE A 244 20.03 -9.32 -6.55
N ILE A 245 20.44 -8.04 -6.53
CA ILE A 245 21.80 -7.63 -6.89
C ILE A 245 22.84 -8.33 -6.00
N ALA A 246 22.61 -8.35 -4.69
CA ALA A 246 23.52 -8.96 -3.72
C ALA A 246 23.64 -10.47 -3.92
N ARG A 247 22.52 -11.17 -4.19
CA ARG A 247 22.49 -12.62 -4.46
C ARG A 247 23.10 -12.99 -5.81
N GLN A 248 23.05 -12.11 -6.81
CA GLN A 248 23.62 -12.34 -8.14
C GLN A 248 25.17 -12.29 -8.19
N GLY A 249 25.86 -12.11 -7.06
CA GLY A 249 27.30 -12.38 -6.98
C GLY A 249 28.17 -11.54 -7.92
N GLY A 250 27.82 -10.28 -8.17
CA GLY A 250 28.71 -9.33 -8.87
C GLY A 250 28.89 -9.57 -10.37
N THR A 251 28.00 -10.27 -11.08
CA THR A 251 28.07 -10.39 -12.54
C THR A 251 27.47 -9.18 -13.25
N TYR A 252 28.11 -8.02 -13.10
CA TYR A 252 27.96 -6.89 -14.01
C TYR A 252 28.86 -7.13 -15.23
N VAL A 253 28.28 -7.57 -16.35
CA VAL A 253 29.00 -7.50 -17.64
C VAL A 253 28.75 -6.11 -18.20
N ASN A 254 29.73 -5.21 -18.03
CA ASN A 254 29.69 -3.92 -18.70
C ASN A 254 29.55 -4.18 -20.21
N PRO A 255 28.53 -3.66 -20.91
CA PRO A 255 28.45 -3.79 -22.36
C PRO A 255 29.69 -3.24 -23.08
N ALA A 256 30.38 -2.27 -22.47
CA ALA A 256 31.67 -1.75 -22.96
C ALA A 256 32.87 -2.69 -22.71
N SER A 257 32.68 -3.78 -21.95
CA SER A 257 33.72 -4.81 -21.74
C SER A 257 33.68 -5.93 -22.77
N VAL A 258 32.70 -5.90 -23.69
CA VAL A 258 32.70 -6.75 -24.90
C VAL A 258 33.82 -6.25 -25.82
N PRO A 259 34.88 -7.04 -26.07
CA PRO A 259 35.98 -6.67 -26.94
C PRO A 259 35.41 -6.41 -28.32
N THR A 260 35.87 -5.32 -28.93
CA THR A 260 35.74 -5.10 -30.36
C THR A 260 36.45 -6.25 -31.08
N SER A 261 35.72 -7.31 -31.44
CA SER A 261 36.23 -8.24 -32.45
C SER A 261 36.46 -7.42 -33.71
N SER A 262 37.71 -7.35 -34.16
CA SER A 262 38.16 -6.57 -35.32
C SER A 262 37.47 -6.96 -36.65
N SER A 263 36.61 -7.98 -36.64
CA SER A 263 35.86 -8.47 -37.78
C SER A 263 34.46 -7.85 -37.96
N ASP A 264 33.87 -7.21 -36.94
CA ASP A 264 32.57 -6.52 -37.11
C ASP A 264 32.39 -5.35 -36.11
N PRO A 265 32.65 -4.10 -36.55
CA PRO A 265 32.54 -2.91 -35.71
C PRO A 265 31.12 -2.65 -35.19
N ASN A 266 30.09 -3.11 -35.90
CA ASN A 266 28.68 -2.85 -35.57
C ASN A 266 28.19 -3.68 -34.38
N LEU A 267 28.96 -4.69 -33.95
CA LEU A 267 28.70 -5.46 -32.73
C LEU A 267 29.13 -4.70 -31.46
N SER A 268 29.88 -3.60 -31.59
CA SER A 268 30.29 -2.76 -30.47
C SER A 268 29.33 -1.60 -30.24
N LEU A 269 29.18 -1.17 -28.98
CA LEU A 269 28.37 0.00 -28.63
C LEU A 269 28.83 1.27 -29.36
N ALA A 270 30.14 1.41 -29.57
CA ALA A 270 30.72 2.54 -30.29
C ALA A 270 30.33 2.55 -31.77
N GLY A 271 30.40 1.39 -32.46
CA GLY A 271 30.02 1.26 -33.87
C GLY A 271 28.51 1.37 -34.11
N PHE A 272 27.69 0.89 -33.16
CA PHE A 272 26.25 1.11 -33.19
C PHE A 272 25.91 2.60 -33.05
N ASN A 273 26.46 3.28 -32.04
CA ASN A 273 26.18 4.69 -31.77
C ASN A 273 26.67 5.64 -32.88
N SER A 274 27.76 5.32 -33.57
CA SER A 274 28.26 6.15 -34.67
C SER A 274 27.37 6.15 -35.90
N ASN A 275 26.51 5.14 -36.06
CA ASN A 275 25.69 4.93 -37.26
C ASN A 275 24.17 5.01 -36.98
N ALA A 276 23.77 5.11 -35.72
CA ALA A 276 22.36 5.13 -35.33
C ALA A 276 21.77 6.55 -35.40
N PRO A 277 20.63 6.77 -36.10
CA PRO A 277 19.89 8.02 -36.06
C PRO A 277 19.44 8.40 -34.64
N ALA A 278 19.30 9.69 -34.35
CA ALA A 278 18.82 10.17 -33.05
C ALA A 278 17.42 9.58 -32.72
N GLY A 279 17.26 9.02 -31.51
CA GLY A 279 16.04 8.33 -31.08
C GLY A 279 16.03 6.81 -31.33
N SER A 280 17.11 6.26 -31.88
CA SER A 280 17.26 4.81 -32.01
C SER A 280 17.48 4.16 -30.65
N PHE A 281 16.76 3.07 -30.39
CA PHE A 281 16.98 2.20 -29.24
C PHE A 281 17.41 0.82 -29.73
N GLY A 282 18.46 0.28 -29.12
CA GLY A 282 18.91 -1.08 -29.39
C GLY A 282 18.13 -2.06 -28.51
N VAL A 283 17.36 -2.96 -29.11
CA VAL A 283 16.79 -4.12 -28.40
C VAL A 283 17.71 -5.30 -28.64
N PHE A 284 18.45 -5.71 -27.59
CA PHE A 284 19.16 -6.97 -27.60
C PHE A 284 18.20 -8.06 -27.14
N SER A 285 17.69 -8.85 -28.08
CA SER A 285 16.98 -10.08 -27.74
C SER A 285 18.00 -11.19 -27.47
N ILE A 286 18.03 -11.68 -26.24
CA ILE A 286 18.66 -12.97 -25.91
C ILE A 286 17.75 -14.07 -26.47
N GLY A 287 17.98 -14.44 -27.74
CA GLY A 287 17.12 -15.41 -28.43
C GLY A 287 17.38 -15.62 -29.92
N ALA A 288 18.33 -14.91 -30.54
CA ALA A 288 18.71 -15.13 -31.93
C ALA A 288 19.35 -16.53 -32.09
N TYR A 289 18.60 -17.47 -32.67
CA TYR A 289 18.99 -18.83 -33.07
C TYR A 289 20.10 -19.48 -32.21
N THR A 290 19.99 -19.38 -30.87
CA THR A 290 20.94 -20.07 -29.99
C THR A 290 20.55 -21.54 -29.97
N HIS A 291 21.54 -22.43 -29.92
CA HIS A 291 21.34 -23.87 -29.80
C HIS A 291 20.64 -24.31 -28.49
N ARG A 292 20.20 -23.35 -27.63
CA ARG A 292 19.49 -23.53 -26.34
C ARG A 292 20.13 -24.52 -25.36
N ASN A 293 21.39 -24.83 -25.62
CA ASN A 293 22.21 -25.78 -24.92
C ASN A 293 23.66 -25.32 -25.11
N GLY A 294 24.47 -25.29 -24.05
CA GLY A 294 25.88 -24.95 -24.17
C GLY A 294 26.48 -24.00 -23.15
N MET A 295 27.81 -23.90 -23.19
CA MET A 295 28.58 -23.01 -22.32
C MET A 295 28.62 -21.56 -22.85
N SER A 296 28.48 -20.56 -21.96
CA SER A 296 28.73 -19.15 -22.29
C SER A 296 30.21 -18.88 -22.07
N GLN A 297 30.90 -18.35 -23.07
CA GLN A 297 32.31 -17.98 -22.94
C GLN A 297 32.48 -16.85 -21.91
N TRP A 298 31.62 -15.83 -21.95
CA TRP A 298 31.62 -14.73 -20.96
C TRP A 298 31.22 -15.18 -19.56
N GLY A 299 30.21 -16.04 -19.44
CA GLY A 299 29.80 -16.59 -18.15
C GLY A 299 30.85 -17.54 -17.55
N ALA A 300 31.51 -18.36 -18.36
CA ALA A 300 32.63 -19.19 -17.95
C ALA A 300 33.82 -18.35 -17.48
N ARG A 301 34.11 -17.23 -18.16
CA ARG A 301 35.11 -16.26 -17.71
C ARG A 301 34.76 -15.67 -16.35
N ALA A 302 33.51 -15.27 -16.14
CA ALA A 302 33.05 -14.73 -14.86
C ALA A 302 33.23 -15.76 -13.73
N ARG A 303 32.84 -17.02 -13.97
CA ARG A 303 33.05 -18.13 -13.01
C ARG A 303 34.53 -18.40 -12.73
N ALA A 304 35.39 -18.35 -13.74
CA ALA A 304 36.83 -18.48 -13.56
C ALA A 304 37.43 -17.30 -12.77
N ASN A 305 36.98 -16.07 -13.01
CA ASN A 305 37.37 -14.89 -12.23
C ASN A 305 36.90 -14.99 -10.76
N ALA A 306 35.77 -15.65 -10.51
CA ALA A 306 35.30 -15.98 -9.16
C ALA A 306 36.07 -17.14 -8.51
N GLY A 307 37.14 -17.65 -9.14
CA GLY A 307 38.02 -18.68 -8.60
C GLY A 307 37.54 -20.12 -8.84
N GLN A 308 36.50 -20.35 -9.63
CA GLN A 308 36.03 -21.70 -9.95
C GLN A 308 37.00 -22.44 -10.89
N THR A 309 37.19 -23.74 -10.65
CA THR A 309 38.00 -24.60 -11.52
C THR A 309 37.26 -24.93 -12.81
N TYR A 310 37.99 -25.36 -13.85
CA TYR A 310 37.37 -25.76 -15.12
C TYR A 310 36.33 -26.88 -14.94
N GLN A 311 36.50 -27.79 -13.97
CA GLN A 311 35.50 -28.83 -13.68
C GLN A 311 34.20 -28.23 -13.14
N GLN A 312 34.29 -27.27 -12.20
CA GLN A 312 33.13 -26.58 -11.65
C GLN A 312 32.39 -25.76 -12.71
N ILE A 313 33.16 -25.08 -13.57
CA ILE A 313 32.62 -24.33 -14.71
C ILE A 313 31.87 -25.26 -15.66
N LEU A 314 32.49 -26.36 -16.09
CA LEU A 314 31.86 -27.30 -17.01
C LEU A 314 30.69 -28.04 -16.39
N ASN A 315 30.74 -28.39 -15.10
CA ASN A 315 29.60 -29.01 -14.41
C ASN A 315 28.41 -28.04 -14.30
N ALA A 316 28.65 -26.74 -14.16
CA ALA A 316 27.58 -25.74 -14.16
C ALA A 316 26.89 -25.61 -15.52
N TYR A 317 27.61 -25.77 -16.63
CA TYR A 317 27.05 -25.67 -17.98
C TYR A 317 26.57 -27.01 -18.55
N TYR A 318 27.12 -28.11 -18.08
CA TYR A 318 26.85 -29.48 -18.53
C TYR A 318 26.62 -30.38 -17.31
N PRO A 319 25.51 -30.18 -16.58
CA PRO A 319 25.26 -30.93 -15.35
C PRO A 319 25.11 -32.43 -15.63
N GLY A 320 25.65 -33.24 -14.72
CA GLY A 320 25.58 -34.70 -14.78
C GLY A 320 26.40 -35.34 -15.90
N LYS A 321 27.38 -34.61 -16.47
CA LYS A 321 28.33 -35.18 -17.45
C LYS A 321 29.61 -35.64 -16.78
N ILE A 322 30.16 -36.72 -17.32
CA ILE A 322 31.32 -37.40 -16.78
C ILE A 322 32.54 -37.01 -17.62
N PHE A 323 33.60 -36.59 -16.95
CA PHE A 323 34.91 -36.40 -17.57
C PHE A 323 35.51 -37.75 -17.91
N ARG A 324 35.80 -37.96 -19.19
CA ARG A 324 36.43 -39.19 -19.69
C ARG A 324 37.69 -38.83 -20.47
N ALA A 325 38.75 -39.60 -20.28
CA ALA A 325 40.00 -39.44 -21.00
C ALA A 325 40.17 -40.53 -22.06
N ASP A 326 40.74 -40.16 -23.21
CA ASP A 326 41.29 -41.00 -24.27
C ASP A 326 40.33 -41.91 -25.05
N THR A 327 39.16 -42.23 -24.48
CA THR A 327 38.19 -43.17 -25.06
C THR A 327 36.79 -42.55 -25.15
N VAL A 328 36.03 -42.96 -26.16
CA VAL A 328 34.67 -42.52 -26.44
C VAL A 328 33.82 -43.70 -26.89
N VAL A 329 32.54 -43.72 -26.53
CA VAL A 329 31.59 -44.70 -27.04
C VAL A 329 30.86 -44.12 -28.26
N ILE A 330 30.97 -44.79 -29.40
CA ILE A 330 30.23 -44.44 -30.62
C ILE A 330 29.41 -45.67 -31.04
N ASN A 331 28.09 -45.51 -31.16
CA ASN A 331 27.17 -46.60 -31.52
C ASN A 331 27.35 -47.87 -30.66
N GLY A 332 27.63 -47.70 -29.36
CA GLY A 332 27.81 -48.81 -28.41
C GLY A 332 29.19 -49.46 -28.39
N VAL A 333 30.16 -49.00 -29.20
CA VAL A 333 31.53 -49.52 -29.22
C VAL A 333 32.48 -48.54 -28.54
N VAL A 334 33.32 -49.01 -27.62
CA VAL A 334 34.39 -48.23 -27.00
C VAL A 334 35.55 -48.11 -27.99
N GLU A 335 35.89 -46.88 -28.35
CA GLU A 335 36.96 -46.55 -29.30
C GLU A 335 37.90 -45.51 -28.69
N ASN A 336 39.15 -45.46 -29.16
CA ASN A 336 40.05 -44.37 -28.82
C ASN A 336 39.62 -43.08 -29.54
N ILE A 337 39.84 -41.93 -28.89
CA ILE A 337 39.62 -40.62 -29.52
C ILE A 337 40.50 -40.50 -30.76
N THR A 338 39.89 -40.09 -31.87
CA THR A 338 40.60 -39.95 -33.13
C THR A 338 41.71 -38.89 -33.06
N VAL A 339 42.84 -39.23 -33.66
CA VAL A 339 43.98 -38.32 -33.79
C VAL A 339 43.77 -37.35 -34.96
N LYS A 340 43.00 -37.74 -35.99
CA LYS A 340 42.83 -36.96 -37.22
C LYS A 340 41.35 -36.69 -37.52
N MET A 341 41.07 -35.44 -37.86
CA MET A 341 39.73 -34.91 -38.08
C MET A 341 39.61 -34.34 -39.50
N PRO A 342 38.68 -34.84 -40.33
CA PRO A 342 38.41 -34.21 -41.61
C PRO A 342 37.68 -32.88 -41.41
N THR A 343 38.15 -31.84 -42.09
CA THR A 343 37.53 -30.51 -42.16
C THR A 343 37.16 -30.19 -43.60
N THR A 344 36.15 -29.34 -43.81
CA THR A 344 35.70 -28.97 -45.16
C THR A 344 36.75 -28.18 -45.95
N THR A 345 37.62 -27.43 -45.27
CA THR A 345 38.48 -26.41 -45.89
C THR A 345 39.97 -26.75 -45.81
N TYR A 346 40.43 -27.35 -44.71
CA TYR A 346 41.86 -27.59 -44.44
C TYR A 346 42.25 -29.07 -44.50
N GLY A 347 41.41 -29.92 -45.10
CA GLY A 347 41.65 -31.36 -45.18
C GLY A 347 41.64 -32.04 -43.82
N LYS A 348 42.51 -33.04 -43.60
CA LYS A 348 42.60 -33.80 -42.36
C LYS A 348 43.61 -33.17 -41.39
N LEU A 349 43.12 -32.56 -40.31
CA LEU A 349 43.93 -31.94 -39.26
C LEU A 349 44.12 -32.88 -38.07
N ASN A 350 45.22 -32.74 -37.32
CA ASN A 350 45.35 -33.40 -36.02
C ASN A 350 44.42 -32.72 -34.99
N LEU A 351 43.65 -33.48 -34.21
CA LEU A 351 42.67 -32.92 -33.27
C LEU A 351 43.34 -32.00 -32.22
N GLU A 352 44.38 -32.47 -31.54
CA GLU A 352 45.01 -31.76 -30.43
C GLU A 352 46.06 -30.75 -30.93
N ASP A 353 46.91 -31.17 -31.87
CA ASP A 353 48.12 -30.43 -32.25
C ASP A 353 47.88 -29.43 -33.42
N ASP A 354 46.66 -29.38 -33.95
CA ASP A 354 46.31 -28.54 -35.10
C ASP A 354 44.91 -27.93 -34.98
N TYR A 355 43.86 -28.75 -34.90
CA TYR A 355 42.47 -28.31 -34.89
C TYR A 355 42.15 -27.41 -33.70
N LEU A 356 42.39 -27.88 -32.46
CA LEU A 356 42.12 -27.09 -31.26
C LEU A 356 42.98 -25.84 -31.16
N LEU A 357 44.22 -25.88 -31.67
CA LEU A 357 45.11 -24.71 -31.68
C LEU A 357 44.70 -23.64 -32.68
N ARG A 358 43.81 -23.94 -33.64
CA ARG A 358 43.32 -22.97 -34.63
C ARG A 358 42.01 -22.29 -34.22
N LEU A 359 41.43 -22.63 -33.07
CA LEU A 359 40.16 -22.04 -32.62
C LEU A 359 40.36 -20.59 -32.17
N ASN A 360 39.66 -19.65 -32.80
CA ASN A 360 39.86 -18.20 -32.57
C ASN A 360 38.73 -17.49 -31.83
N GLU A 361 38.14 -18.11 -30.81
CA GLU A 361 36.92 -17.59 -30.17
C GLU A 361 37.14 -16.94 -28.79
N VAL A 362 38.13 -17.42 -28.02
CA VAL A 362 38.48 -16.85 -26.71
C VAL A 362 39.87 -16.19 -26.74
N PRO A 363 40.05 -15.00 -26.13
CA PRO A 363 41.36 -14.35 -25.96
C PRO A 363 42.30 -15.11 -25.02
N GLU A 364 43.60 -15.16 -25.34
CA GLU A 364 44.62 -15.80 -24.50
C GLU A 364 44.85 -15.10 -23.15
N SER A 365 44.39 -13.87 -22.99
CA SER A 365 44.47 -13.09 -21.75
C SER A 365 43.44 -13.50 -20.69
N TRP A 366 42.54 -14.43 -21.02
CA TRP A 366 41.52 -14.90 -20.09
C TRP A 366 42.10 -15.88 -19.06
N PRO A 367 41.45 -16.05 -17.89
CA PRO A 367 41.91 -16.98 -16.86
C PRO A 367 42.13 -18.40 -17.39
N MET A 368 43.16 -19.09 -16.88
CA MET A 368 43.52 -20.42 -17.34
C MET A 368 42.36 -21.43 -17.25
N GLU A 369 41.53 -21.34 -16.22
CA GLU A 369 40.42 -22.27 -16.00
C GLU A 369 39.30 -22.14 -17.05
N VAL A 370 39.04 -20.95 -17.59
CA VAL A 370 38.10 -20.79 -18.71
C VAL A 370 38.70 -21.30 -20.02
N LEU A 371 40.01 -21.13 -20.24
CA LEU A 371 40.69 -21.70 -21.42
C LEU A 371 40.63 -23.23 -21.42
N LYS A 372 40.86 -23.87 -20.25
CA LYS A 372 40.71 -25.32 -20.07
C LYS A 372 39.28 -25.79 -20.31
N ALA A 373 38.29 -25.08 -19.75
CA ALA A 373 36.87 -25.40 -19.95
C ALA A 373 36.50 -25.33 -21.44
N GLN A 374 36.92 -24.27 -22.14
CA GLN A 374 36.70 -24.09 -23.58
C GLN A 374 37.36 -25.19 -24.41
N ALA A 375 38.60 -25.59 -24.08
CA ALA A 375 39.30 -26.65 -24.79
C ALA A 375 38.56 -28.00 -24.71
N ILE A 376 38.08 -28.39 -23.52
CA ILE A 376 37.32 -29.63 -23.32
C ILE A 376 35.97 -29.58 -24.06
N ALA A 377 35.25 -28.46 -23.97
CA ALA A 377 33.98 -28.29 -24.66
C ALA A 377 34.15 -28.34 -26.19
N ALA A 378 35.20 -27.70 -26.72
CA ALA A 378 35.50 -27.73 -28.15
C ALA A 378 35.93 -29.10 -28.66
N ARG A 379 36.75 -29.83 -27.88
CA ARG A 379 37.16 -31.20 -28.19
C ARG A 379 35.96 -32.13 -28.26
N THR A 380 35.11 -32.08 -27.24
CA THR A 380 33.92 -32.92 -27.14
C THR A 380 32.94 -32.64 -28.28
N TYR A 381 32.75 -31.36 -28.63
CA TYR A 381 31.89 -30.97 -29.75
C TYR A 381 32.41 -31.53 -31.08
N ALA A 382 33.71 -31.40 -31.34
CA ALA A 382 34.32 -31.92 -32.56
C ALA A 382 34.18 -33.44 -32.68
N ILE A 383 34.41 -34.18 -31.59
CA ILE A 383 34.27 -35.65 -31.57
C ILE A 383 32.81 -36.05 -31.78
N ASN A 384 31.85 -35.40 -31.13
CA ASN A 384 30.43 -35.68 -31.28
C ASN A 384 29.94 -35.38 -32.71
N TYR A 385 30.26 -34.19 -33.24
CA TYR A 385 29.82 -33.75 -34.56
C TYR A 385 30.32 -34.67 -35.69
N THR A 386 31.55 -35.15 -35.55
CA THR A 386 32.21 -35.97 -36.58
C THR A 386 32.06 -37.47 -36.37
N GLN A 387 31.38 -37.89 -35.29
CA GLN A 387 31.30 -39.30 -34.88
C GLN A 387 32.69 -39.94 -34.77
N ASN A 388 33.59 -39.27 -34.03
CA ASN A 388 34.99 -39.66 -33.87
C ASN A 388 35.79 -39.67 -35.20
N GLY A 389 35.64 -38.62 -36.03
CA GLY A 389 36.42 -38.41 -37.25
C GLY A 389 35.88 -39.08 -38.53
N ARG A 390 34.69 -39.67 -38.48
CA ARG A 390 34.01 -40.32 -39.62
C ARG A 390 33.36 -39.30 -40.57
N LYS A 391 32.93 -38.16 -40.05
CA LYS A 391 32.29 -37.07 -40.81
C LYS A 391 33.15 -35.81 -40.77
N ALA A 392 33.14 -35.03 -41.86
CA ALA A 392 33.83 -33.74 -41.92
C ALA A 392 33.09 -32.64 -41.15
N ILE A 393 33.82 -31.80 -40.43
CA ILE A 393 33.30 -30.61 -39.74
C ILE A 393 33.49 -29.35 -40.59
N CYS A 394 32.49 -28.46 -40.59
CA CYS A 394 32.58 -27.18 -41.29
C CYS A 394 33.49 -26.20 -40.55
N THR A 395 34.23 -25.35 -41.27
CA THR A 395 35.20 -24.40 -40.67
C THR A 395 34.68 -22.97 -40.60
N THR A 396 33.38 -22.78 -40.85
CA THR A 396 32.67 -21.49 -40.83
C THR A 396 32.00 -21.26 -39.47
N GLU A 397 31.51 -20.04 -39.25
CA GLU A 397 30.79 -19.62 -38.02
C GLU A 397 29.56 -20.49 -37.69
N SER A 398 29.07 -21.27 -38.65
CA SER A 398 27.98 -22.24 -38.47
C SER A 398 28.38 -23.52 -37.71
N CYS A 399 29.68 -23.84 -37.57
CA CYS A 399 30.17 -24.94 -36.73
C CYS A 399 31.18 -24.40 -35.70
N GLN A 400 32.45 -24.30 -36.10
CA GLN A 400 33.54 -23.77 -35.28
C GLN A 400 34.48 -22.96 -36.17
N VAL A 401 34.88 -21.78 -35.70
CA VAL A 401 35.77 -20.89 -36.46
C VAL A 401 37.21 -21.41 -36.37
N VAL A 402 37.64 -22.12 -37.41
CA VAL A 402 39.01 -22.64 -37.55
C VAL A 402 39.86 -21.67 -38.36
N GLY A 403 40.80 -21.01 -37.69
CA GLY A 403 41.71 -20.04 -38.28
C GLY A 403 42.81 -20.65 -39.15
N THR A 404 43.46 -19.79 -39.96
CA THR A 404 44.58 -20.15 -40.85
C THR A 404 45.89 -20.37 -40.08
N THR A 405 46.03 -19.83 -38.87
CA THR A 405 47.24 -19.91 -38.03
C THR A 405 46.98 -20.63 -36.71
N LYS A 406 48.01 -21.31 -36.18
CA LYS A 406 47.97 -21.94 -34.86
C LYS A 406 48.23 -20.89 -33.77
N LYS A 407 47.44 -20.92 -32.71
CA LYS A 407 47.67 -20.17 -31.48
C LYS A 407 48.72 -20.80 -30.59
N GLY A 408 49.42 -19.96 -29.83
CA GLY A 408 50.46 -20.36 -28.89
C GLY A 408 50.03 -20.07 -27.44
N GLY A 409 51.02 -19.72 -26.61
CA GLY A 409 50.78 -19.10 -25.31
C GLY A 409 49.88 -19.91 -24.36
N ALA A 410 49.04 -19.18 -23.61
CA ALA A 410 48.17 -19.74 -22.58
C ALA A 410 47.11 -20.70 -23.15
N TRP A 411 46.68 -20.48 -24.40
CA TRP A 411 45.72 -21.38 -25.07
C TRP A 411 46.34 -22.75 -25.33
N LYS A 412 47.55 -22.80 -25.88
CA LYS A 412 48.28 -24.05 -26.10
C LYS A 412 48.47 -24.81 -24.77
N THR A 413 48.87 -24.11 -23.71
CA THR A 413 49.01 -24.70 -22.38
C THR A 413 47.69 -25.29 -21.86
N ALA A 414 46.55 -24.62 -22.08
CA ALA A 414 45.24 -25.13 -21.68
C ALA A 414 44.82 -26.39 -22.45
N VAL A 415 45.08 -26.43 -23.76
CA VAL A 415 44.82 -27.60 -24.62
C VAL A 415 45.68 -28.78 -24.18
N GLU A 416 46.97 -28.57 -23.95
CA GLU A 416 47.90 -29.61 -23.48
C GLU A 416 47.54 -30.12 -22.08
N ALA A 417 47.17 -29.22 -21.16
CA ALA A 417 46.78 -29.59 -19.79
C ALA A 417 45.46 -30.38 -19.73
N THR A 418 44.64 -30.32 -20.77
CA THR A 418 43.34 -31.03 -20.86
C THR A 418 43.32 -32.06 -21.98
N ARG A 419 44.49 -32.46 -22.48
CA ARG A 419 44.62 -33.36 -23.63
C ARG A 419 43.84 -34.66 -23.42
N GLY A 420 43.09 -35.09 -24.43
CA GLY A 420 42.30 -36.32 -24.37
C GLY A 420 41.06 -36.27 -23.47
N VAL A 421 40.83 -35.19 -22.71
CA VAL A 421 39.67 -35.07 -21.80
C VAL A 421 38.44 -34.56 -22.55
N ILE A 422 37.35 -35.32 -22.45
CA ILE A 422 36.05 -35.02 -23.06
C ILE A 422 34.91 -35.17 -22.04
N LEU A 423 33.74 -34.62 -22.37
CA LEU A 423 32.51 -34.79 -21.59
C LEU A 423 31.61 -35.86 -22.23
N THR A 424 31.17 -36.81 -21.43
CA THR A 424 30.31 -37.93 -21.86
C THR A 424 29.04 -38.03 -21.03
N ASP A 425 28.03 -38.71 -21.57
CA ASP A 425 26.87 -39.16 -20.80
C ASP A 425 27.21 -40.38 -19.92
N GLY A 426 26.25 -40.86 -19.12
CA GLY A 426 26.44 -42.04 -18.26
C GLY A 426 26.76 -43.34 -19.02
N GLY A 427 26.48 -43.39 -20.33
CA GLY A 427 26.82 -44.51 -21.21
C GLY A 427 28.17 -44.38 -21.91
N GLY A 428 28.88 -43.26 -21.72
CA GLY A 428 30.16 -42.97 -22.37
C GLY A 428 30.06 -42.37 -23.77
N ASN A 429 28.85 -42.04 -24.26
CA ASN A 429 28.69 -41.35 -25.54
C ASN A 429 29.12 -39.87 -25.40
N PRO A 430 29.74 -39.28 -26.43
CA PRO A 430 30.19 -37.90 -26.36
C PRO A 430 28.99 -36.95 -26.27
N PHE A 431 29.02 -36.04 -25.30
CA PHE A 431 27.91 -35.12 -25.08
C PHE A 431 27.90 -33.98 -26.11
N SER A 432 26.72 -33.38 -26.30
CA SER A 432 26.54 -32.22 -27.15
C SER A 432 26.99 -30.93 -26.41
N THR A 433 28.25 -30.56 -26.57
CA THR A 433 28.88 -29.40 -25.90
C THR A 433 28.98 -28.17 -26.80
N GLN A 434 27.83 -27.66 -27.29
CA GLN A 434 27.81 -26.37 -27.97
C GLN A 434 28.30 -25.25 -27.03
N TYR A 435 28.84 -24.17 -27.57
CA TYR A 435 29.19 -23.00 -26.78
C TYR A 435 29.09 -21.76 -27.66
N ALA A 436 28.95 -20.59 -27.04
CA ALA A 436 28.86 -19.30 -27.74
C ALA A 436 29.43 -18.18 -26.88
N ALA A 437 29.72 -17.03 -27.51
CA ALA A 437 30.18 -15.82 -26.80
C ALA A 437 29.24 -15.48 -25.64
N VAL A 438 27.97 -15.23 -25.95
CA VAL A 438 26.87 -15.04 -25.00
C VAL A 438 25.74 -15.98 -25.40
N HIS A 439 25.21 -16.75 -24.45
CA HIS A 439 23.96 -17.49 -24.66
C HIS A 439 22.87 -16.91 -23.74
N GLY A 440 21.65 -16.79 -24.26
CA GLY A 440 20.48 -16.43 -23.46
C GLY A 440 20.23 -17.50 -22.41
N GLY A 441 19.96 -17.10 -21.15
CA GLY A 441 19.94 -17.92 -19.94
C GLY A 441 18.86 -19.02 -19.85
N TRP A 442 18.48 -19.62 -20.98
CA TRP A 442 17.66 -20.82 -21.06
C TRP A 442 18.49 -21.93 -21.73
N GLY A 443 19.35 -22.56 -20.92
CA GLY A 443 19.96 -23.85 -21.24
C GLY A 443 19.07 -24.97 -20.70
N ASN A 444 19.01 -26.13 -21.35
CA ASN A 444 18.33 -27.32 -20.81
C ASN A 444 18.78 -27.56 -19.35
N HIS A 445 17.90 -27.31 -18.39
CA HIS A 445 18.11 -27.45 -16.95
C HIS A 445 19.20 -26.57 -16.30
N VAL A 446 19.67 -25.53 -16.97
CA VAL A 446 20.53 -24.49 -16.38
C VAL A 446 19.82 -23.17 -16.52
N LYS A 447 19.06 -22.81 -15.48
CA LYS A 447 18.64 -21.42 -15.26
C LYS A 447 19.88 -20.62 -14.90
N TRP A 448 19.84 -19.31 -15.10
CA TRP A 448 20.84 -18.36 -14.59
C TRP A 448 20.89 -18.29 -13.05
N ASP A 449 20.28 -19.26 -12.38
CA ASP A 449 20.03 -19.34 -10.96
C ASP A 449 21.15 -20.12 -10.30
N THR A 450 21.86 -19.47 -9.38
CA THR A 450 22.90 -20.10 -8.56
C THR A 450 22.33 -20.72 -7.28
N THR A 451 21.02 -20.89 -7.19
CA THR A 451 20.34 -21.53 -6.06
C THR A 451 19.33 -22.57 -6.55
N ASP A 452 19.71 -23.84 -6.44
CA ASP A 452 18.83 -24.97 -6.12
C ASP A 452 19.48 -25.74 -4.95
#